data_AF-A0A7K3PUH5-F1
#
_entry.id   AF-A0A7K3PUH5-F1
#
_cell.length_a   1.000
_cell.length_b   1.000
_cell.length_c   1.000
_cell.angle_alpha   90.00
_cell.angle_beta   90.00
_cell.angle_gamma   90.00
#
_symmetry.space_group_name_H-M   'P 1'
#
loop_
_entity.id
_entity.type
_entity.pdbx_description
1 polymer ?
#
loop_
_entity_poly.entity_id
_entity_poly.type
_entity_poly.pdbx_seq_one_letter_code
_entity_poly.pdbx_strand_id
1 'polypeptide(L)'
;AGGRVAGDGASGSPEELIARADLVLDGIVGIGGAGGLRKEAVPLADAAARSRAAVVAVDLPSGVDADTGRVRGDVVRADLTVT
;
A
#
# COMPACT_ATOMS: atom_id res chain seq x y z
N ALA A 1 -20.67 6.76 -6.54
CA ALA A 1 -19.37 6.27 -7.02
C ALA A 1 -19.35 4.74 -6.90
N GLY A 2 -18.90 4.04 -7.93
CA GLY A 2 -18.81 2.58 -7.96
C GLY A 2 -17.43 2.14 -7.48
N GLY A 3 -17.39 1.28 -6.47
CA GLY A 3 -16.17 0.69 -5.94
C GLY A 3 -16.52 -0.62 -5.26
N ARG A 4 -15.53 -1.49 -5.09
CA ARG A 4 -15.68 -2.74 -4.33
C ARG A 4 -14.62 -2.77 -3.25
N VAL A 5 -15.03 -3.16 -2.05
CA VAL A 5 -14.11 -3.48 -0.97
C VAL A 5 -13.77 -4.95 -1.11
N ALA A 6 -12.49 -5.26 -1.30
CA ALA A 6 -12.01 -6.63 -1.23
C ALA A 6 -11.98 -7.06 0.25
N GLY A 7 -12.77 -8.07 0.60
CA GLY A 7 -12.93 -8.67 1.93
C GLY A 7 -13.65 -10.01 1.80
N ASP A 8 -14.18 -10.57 2.89
CA ASP A 8 -14.75 -11.94 2.95
C ASP A 8 -15.91 -12.27 1.97
N GLY A 9 -16.34 -11.31 1.14
CA GLY A 9 -17.36 -11.50 0.09
C GLY A 9 -16.96 -11.04 -1.32
N ALA A 10 -15.70 -10.69 -1.56
CA ALA A 10 -15.22 -10.28 -2.89
C ALA A 10 -14.69 -11.48 -3.71
N SER A 11 -14.89 -11.45 -5.03
CA SER A 11 -14.31 -12.44 -5.92
C SER A 11 -12.82 -12.16 -6.15
N GLY A 12 -11.97 -12.94 -5.47
CA GLY A 12 -10.51 -12.94 -5.61
C GLY A 12 -9.79 -12.46 -4.34
N SER A 13 -8.59 -12.97 -4.10
CA SER A 13 -7.77 -12.50 -2.98
C SER A 13 -7.26 -11.07 -3.26
N PRO A 14 -6.99 -10.24 -2.22
CA PRO A 14 -6.39 -8.92 -2.41
C PRO A 14 -5.12 -8.95 -3.28
N GLU A 15 -4.29 -9.96 -3.14
CA GLU A 15 -3.06 -10.14 -3.91
C GLU A 15 -3.33 -10.44 -5.38
N GLU A 16 -4.36 -11.22 -5.71
CA GLU A 16 -4.78 -11.47 -7.09
C GLU A 16 -5.31 -10.20 -7.76
N LEU A 17 -6.02 -9.36 -7.01
CA LEU A 17 -6.49 -8.06 -7.49
C LEU A 17 -5.32 -7.12 -7.76
N ILE A 18 -4.34 -7.05 -6.84
CA ILE A 18 -3.12 -6.26 -7.01
C ILE A 18 -2.31 -6.75 -8.22
N ALA A 19 -2.16 -8.06 -8.40
CA ALA A 19 -1.40 -8.63 -9.51
C ALA A 19 -1.96 -8.29 -10.90
N ARG A 20 -3.26 -7.98 -10.98
CA ARG A 20 -3.97 -7.61 -12.22
C ARG A 20 -4.19 -6.11 -12.38
N ALA A 21 -3.81 -5.32 -11.38
CA ALA A 21 -4.00 -3.87 -11.40
C ALA A 21 -2.97 -3.20 -12.34
N ASP A 22 -3.39 -2.14 -13.00
CA ASP A 22 -2.48 -1.24 -13.72
C ASP A 22 -1.90 -0.16 -12.79
N LEU A 23 -2.61 0.14 -11.69
CA LEU A 23 -2.27 1.16 -10.70
C LEU A 23 -2.66 0.69 -9.30
N VAL A 24 -1.74 0.81 -8.35
CA VAL A 24 -1.97 0.61 -6.92
C VAL A 24 -1.81 1.96 -6.22
N LEU A 25 -2.85 2.39 -5.51
CA LEU A 25 -2.75 3.52 -4.60
C LEU A 25 -2.46 3.00 -3.19
N ASP A 26 -1.37 3.47 -2.62
CA ASP A 26 -1.03 3.27 -1.22
C ASP A 26 -1.56 4.42 -0.38
N GLY A 27 -2.58 4.12 0.41
CA GLY A 27 -3.15 5.00 1.43
C GLY A 27 -3.37 4.25 2.75
N ILE A 28 -2.51 3.27 3.05
CA ILE A 28 -2.64 2.44 4.25
C ILE A 28 -2.28 3.26 5.50
N VAL A 29 -1.25 4.09 5.40
CA VAL A 29 -0.71 4.95 6.47
C VAL A 29 -0.26 6.28 5.84
N GLY A 30 -0.66 7.42 6.41
CA GLY A 30 -0.17 8.76 6.04
C GLY A 30 0.49 9.49 7.22
N ILE A 31 0.60 10.83 7.18
CA ILE A 31 1.25 11.67 8.22
C ILE A 31 0.80 11.43 9.67
N GLY A 32 -0.43 10.95 9.89
CA GLY A 32 -0.94 10.64 11.24
C GLY A 32 -0.54 9.27 11.76
N GLY A 33 0.14 8.46 10.96
CA GLY A 33 0.46 7.08 11.27
C GLY A 33 1.81 6.91 11.95
N ALA A 34 1.79 6.66 13.26
CA ALA A 34 2.97 6.23 13.99
C ALA A 34 3.11 4.70 13.95
N GLY A 35 4.33 4.18 13.79
CA GLY A 35 4.66 2.78 14.06
C GLY A 35 4.94 1.85 12.88
N GLY A 36 5.10 2.39 11.66
CA GLY A 36 5.45 1.58 10.48
C GLY A 36 4.25 0.82 9.88
N LEU A 37 4.52 -0.04 8.90
CA LEU A 37 3.48 -0.79 8.21
C LEU A 37 2.90 -1.88 9.12
N ARG A 38 1.56 -1.97 9.19
CA ARG A 38 0.89 -3.02 9.98
C ARG A 38 1.19 -4.39 9.39
N LYS A 39 1.33 -5.43 10.23
CA LYS A 39 1.71 -6.79 9.78
C LYS A 39 0.74 -7.36 8.74
N GLU A 40 -0.54 -7.03 8.87
CA GLU A 40 -1.61 -7.47 7.97
C GLU A 40 -1.49 -6.84 6.57
N ALA A 41 -0.80 -5.70 6.46
CA ALA A 41 -0.58 -4.99 5.21
C ALA A 41 0.72 -5.39 4.50
N VAL A 42 1.63 -6.09 5.18
CA VAL A 42 2.91 -6.55 4.60
C VAL A 42 2.69 -7.41 3.34
N PRO A 43 1.78 -8.40 3.32
CA PRO A 43 1.53 -9.18 2.10
C PRO A 43 1.03 -8.34 0.92
N LEU A 44 0.32 -7.24 1.19
CA LEU A 44 -0.17 -6.32 0.17
C LEU A 44 0.96 -5.47 -0.42
N ALA A 45 1.83 -4.95 0.44
CA ALA A 45 3.03 -4.21 0.01
C ALA A 45 3.95 -5.10 -0.84
N ASP A 46 4.13 -6.35 -0.41
CA ASP A 46 4.87 -7.38 -1.13
C ASP A 46 4.24 -7.73 -2.49
N ALA A 47 2.91 -7.86 -2.54
CA ALA A 47 2.19 -8.11 -3.79
C ALA A 47 2.34 -6.92 -4.75
N ALA A 48 2.23 -5.69 -4.26
CA ALA A 48 2.40 -4.47 -5.05
C ALA A 48 3.82 -4.40 -5.63
N ALA A 49 4.83 -4.65 -4.81
CA ALA A 49 6.25 -4.63 -5.22
C ALA A 49 6.61 -5.70 -6.28
N ARG A 50 5.86 -6.81 -6.35
CA ARG A 50 6.02 -7.85 -7.38
C ARG A 50 5.14 -7.64 -8.62
N SER A 51 4.15 -6.75 -8.52
CA SER A 51 3.22 -6.47 -9.61
C SER A 51 3.89 -5.62 -10.70
N ARG A 52 3.19 -5.47 -11.84
CA ARG A 52 3.58 -4.51 -12.89
C ARG A 52 2.86 -3.17 -12.77
N ALA A 53 2.02 -3.01 -11.75
CA ALA A 53 1.27 -1.80 -11.54
C ALA A 53 2.21 -0.65 -11.19
N ALA A 54 1.86 0.57 -11.62
CA ALA A 54 2.43 1.75 -11.02
C ALA A 54 1.98 1.83 -9.56
N VAL A 55 2.89 2.11 -8.62
CA VAL A 55 2.58 2.25 -7.20
C VAL A 55 2.69 3.72 -6.81
N VAL A 56 1.56 4.32 -6.42
CA VAL A 56 1.51 5.73 -6.00
C VAL A 56 1.15 5.80 -4.52
N ALA A 57 2.04 6.35 -3.71
CA ALA A 57 1.75 6.66 -2.32
C ALA A 57 1.03 8.00 -2.19
N VAL A 58 0.03 8.02 -1.31
CA VAL A 58 -0.64 9.24 -0.87
C VAL A 58 0.09 9.74 0.35
N ASP A 59 0.53 10.99 0.30
CA ASP A 59 1.27 11.73 1.32
C ASP A 59 2.67 11.19 1.62
N LEU A 60 2.77 9.95 2.07
CA LEU A 60 4.03 9.27 2.34
C LEU A 60 3.87 7.76 2.08
N PRO A 61 4.89 7.05 1.56
CA PRO A 61 4.81 5.61 1.45
C PRO A 61 4.55 4.96 2.81
N SER A 62 3.53 4.11 2.87
CA SER A 62 3.13 3.45 4.11
C SER A 62 4.27 2.62 4.67
N GLY A 63 4.60 2.86 5.93
CA GLY A 63 5.74 2.23 6.61
C GLY A 63 6.94 3.14 6.83
N VAL A 64 6.97 4.32 6.20
CA VAL A 64 7.91 5.39 6.54
C VAL A 64 7.41 6.14 7.78
N ASP A 65 8.32 6.41 8.71
CA ASP A 65 8.08 7.25 9.88
C ASP A 65 7.95 8.72 9.46
N ALA A 66 6.78 9.33 9.69
CA ALA A 66 6.45 10.67 9.19
C ALA A 66 7.34 11.78 9.78
N ASP A 67 7.81 11.65 11.02
CA ASP A 67 8.63 12.66 11.68
C ASP A 67 10.11 12.58 11.28
N THR A 68 10.61 11.36 11.03
CA THR A 68 12.04 11.12 10.82
C THR A 68 12.42 10.70 9.41
N GLY A 69 11.45 10.36 8.56
CA GLY A 69 11.65 9.81 7.22
C GLY A 69 12.31 8.42 7.21
N ARG A 70 12.45 7.76 8.36
CA ARG A 70 13.13 6.47 8.48
C ARG A 70 12.17 5.31 8.29
N VAL A 71 12.67 4.24 7.67
CA VAL A 71 11.98 2.95 7.59
C VAL A 71 12.48 2.05 8.73
N ARG A 72 11.56 1.56 9.56
CA ARG A 72 11.88 0.68 10.72
C ARG A 72 11.44 -0.78 10.51
N GLY A 73 10.92 -1.12 9.33
CA GLY A 73 10.38 -2.42 9.00
C GLY A 73 9.93 -2.46 7.55
N ASP A 74 8.82 -3.13 7.27
CA ASP A 74 8.25 -3.19 5.93
C ASP A 74 7.71 -1.82 5.50
N VAL A 75 7.84 -1.54 4.21
CA VAL A 75 7.42 -0.28 3.59
C VAL A 75 6.88 -0.56 2.20
N VAL A 76 5.87 0.18 1.79
CA VAL A 76 5.43 0.18 0.40
C VAL A 76 6.48 0.86 -0.46
N ARG A 77 6.91 0.17 -1.52
CA ARG A 77 7.81 0.75 -2.53
C ARG A 77 6.99 1.48 -3.57
N ALA A 78 6.82 2.79 -3.37
CA ALA A 78 6.12 3.65 -4.31
C ALA A 78 7.06 4.14 -5.42
N ASP A 79 6.57 4.17 -6.66
CA ASP A 79 7.24 4.80 -7.80
C ASP A 79 7.11 6.33 -7.75
N LEU A 80 6.02 6.81 -7.15
CA LEU A 80 5.70 8.23 -6.97
C LEU A 80 4.96 8.44 -5.64
N THR A 81 5.16 9.60 -5.04
CA THR A 81 4.38 10.07 -3.89
C THR A 81 3.71 11.40 -4.22
N VAL A 82 2.45 11.55 -3.81
CA VAL A 82 1.68 12.81 -3.93
C VAL A 82 1.37 13.32 -2.52
N THR A 83 1.95 14.45 -2.14
CA THR A 83 1.79 15.09 -0.82
C THR A 83 0.89 16.32 -0.88
#